data_AF-A0A1X2HHN7-F1
#
_entry.id   AF-A0A1X2HHN7-F1
#
_cell.length_a   1.000
_cell.length_b   1.000
_cell.length_c   1.000
_cell.angle_alpha   90.00
_cell.angle_beta   90.00
_cell.angle_gamma   90.00
#
_symmetry.space_group_name_H-M   'P 1'
#
loop_
_entity.id
_entity.type
_entity.pdbx_description
1 polymer ?
#
loop_
_entity_poly.entity_id
_entity_poly.type
_entity_poly.pdbx_seq_one_letter_code
_entity_poly.pdbx_strand_id
1 'polypeptide(L)'
;MGANSSKHKITAQDRAILDLKVQRDKLKKYQKSINVVLEKEVDIARQALAKGDKKRALLALRKKKYQEQLLEKTDQQLLNLEELTQSVEYALVEKQVLDGLKSGNAVLKEIHKETSVEAVEKLMDDTADAIAYQNEVDELLSGQVSSEDEEEIERELAALQQQELEAELPSVPAERLPETEQKLPEVPSHEPSEPIAQSVKGKEKPQKEAMLAS
;
A
#
# COMPACT_ATOMS: atom_id res chain seq x y z
N MET A 1 33.68 42.29 -1.10
CA MET A 1 33.38 41.61 -2.38
C MET A 1 33.77 40.14 -2.24
N GLY A 2 32.90 39.31 -1.64
CA GLY A 2 33.16 37.90 -1.37
C GLY A 2 32.76 37.04 -2.56
N ALA A 3 33.69 36.27 -3.09
CA ALA A 3 33.47 35.35 -4.20
C ALA A 3 32.57 34.17 -3.77
N ASN A 4 31.27 34.30 -3.99
CA ASN A 4 30.35 33.16 -4.03
C ASN A 4 30.63 32.37 -5.32
N SER A 5 31.73 31.61 -5.34
CA SER A 5 31.85 30.48 -6.25
C SER A 5 30.89 29.41 -5.74
N SER A 6 29.73 29.30 -6.37
CA SER A 6 28.83 28.15 -6.22
C SER A 6 29.57 26.91 -6.74
N LYS A 7 30.33 26.27 -5.85
CA LYS A 7 31.00 25.00 -6.12
C LYS A 7 29.90 23.96 -6.32
N HIS A 8 29.51 23.75 -7.58
CA HIS A 8 28.79 22.57 -8.01
C HIS A 8 29.65 21.37 -7.58
N LYS A 9 29.31 20.77 -6.43
CA LYS A 9 30.05 19.65 -5.88
C LYS A 9 29.75 18.46 -6.78
N ILE A 10 30.74 18.03 -7.54
CA ILE A 10 30.69 16.81 -8.34
C ILE A 10 30.23 15.68 -7.42
N THR A 11 29.06 15.13 -7.71
CA THR A 11 28.46 14.08 -6.91
C THR A 11 29.09 12.73 -7.24
N ALA A 12 28.87 11.72 -6.40
CA ALA A 12 29.33 10.35 -6.70
C ALA A 12 28.68 9.80 -7.98
N GLN A 13 27.44 10.23 -8.25
CA GLN A 13 26.66 9.91 -9.43
C GLN A 13 27.29 10.51 -10.69
N ASP A 14 27.72 11.77 -10.64
CA ASP A 14 28.39 12.44 -11.76
C ASP A 14 29.70 11.73 -12.14
N ARG A 15 30.45 11.25 -11.14
CA ARG A 15 31.66 10.46 -11.37
C ARG A 15 31.35 9.12 -12.03
N ALA A 16 30.32 8.43 -11.57
CA ALA A 16 29.90 7.15 -12.18
C ALA A 16 29.47 7.33 -13.64
N ILE A 17 28.68 8.37 -13.95
CA ILE A 17 28.28 8.69 -15.33
C ILE A 17 29.50 9.04 -16.19
N LEU A 18 30.44 9.80 -15.64
CA LEU A 18 31.69 10.12 -16.34
C LEU A 18 32.49 8.84 -16.65
N ASP A 19 32.63 7.94 -15.69
CA ASP A 19 33.35 6.68 -15.87
C ASP A 19 32.70 5.80 -16.95
N LEU A 20 31.37 5.70 -16.97
CA LEU A 20 30.62 5.00 -18.02
C LEU A 20 30.85 5.64 -19.40
N LYS A 21 30.80 6.97 -19.50
CA LYS A 21 31.06 7.71 -20.75
C LYS A 21 32.50 7.51 -21.23
N VAL A 22 33.48 7.51 -20.33
CA VAL A 22 34.88 7.24 -20.64
C VAL A 22 35.06 5.80 -21.15
N GLN A 23 34.41 4.82 -20.53
CA GLN A 23 34.43 3.43 -20.99
C GLN A 23 33.82 3.29 -22.39
N ARG A 24 32.69 3.93 -22.65
CA ARG A 24 32.07 3.97 -23.98
C ARG A 24 33.03 4.54 -25.02
N ASP A 25 33.71 5.65 -24.72
CA ASP A 25 34.64 6.29 -25.65
C ASP A 25 35.89 5.40 -25.90
N LYS A 26 36.35 4.67 -24.89
CA LYS A 26 37.40 3.65 -25.04
C LYS A 26 36.96 2.51 -25.96
N LEU A 27 35.73 2.00 -25.79
CA LEU A 27 35.19 0.98 -26.69
C LEU A 27 35.02 1.50 -28.12
N LYS A 28 34.57 2.74 -28.33
CA LYS A 28 34.52 3.37 -29.67
C LYS A 28 35.90 3.45 -30.32
N LYS A 29 36.94 3.80 -29.55
CA LYS A 29 38.33 3.77 -30.05
C LYS A 29 38.78 2.34 -30.39
N TYR A 30 38.42 1.37 -29.55
CA TYR A 30 38.75 -0.03 -29.78
C TYR A 30 38.05 -0.59 -31.04
N GLN A 31 36.77 -0.31 -31.23
CA GLN A 31 35.99 -0.63 -32.43
C GLN A 31 36.67 -0.09 -33.70
N LYS A 32 37.09 1.19 -33.70
CA LYS A 32 37.85 1.78 -34.81
C LYS A 32 39.16 1.04 -35.07
N SER A 33 39.88 0.66 -34.01
CA SER A 33 41.13 -0.09 -34.15
C SER A 33 40.92 -1.48 -34.76
N ILE A 34 39.84 -2.18 -34.38
CA ILE A 34 39.48 -3.49 -34.96
C ILE A 34 39.17 -3.33 -36.45
N ASN A 35 38.38 -2.32 -36.85
CA ASN A 35 38.05 -2.07 -38.25
C ASN A 35 39.31 -1.87 -39.11
N VAL A 36 40.29 -1.08 -38.63
CA VAL A 36 41.58 -0.90 -39.33
C VAL A 36 42.34 -2.23 -39.47
N VAL A 37 42.30 -3.10 -38.45
CA VAL A 37 42.92 -4.43 -38.53
C VAL A 37 42.18 -5.33 -39.52
N LEU A 38 40.86 -5.24 -39.57
CA LEU A 38 39.99 -6.01 -40.45
C LEU A 38 40.26 -5.67 -41.93
N GLU A 39 40.37 -4.39 -42.26
CA GLU A 39 40.78 -3.91 -43.59
C GLU A 39 42.16 -4.47 -43.98
N LYS A 40 43.14 -4.42 -43.06
CA LYS A 40 44.48 -4.98 -43.29
C LYS A 40 44.45 -6.49 -43.54
N GLU A 41 43.67 -7.26 -42.78
CA GLU A 41 43.55 -8.72 -42.99
C GLU A 41 42.88 -9.05 -44.33
N VAL A 42 41.94 -8.22 -44.79
CA VAL A 42 41.34 -8.34 -46.13
C VAL A 42 42.39 -8.08 -47.22
N ASP A 43 43.21 -7.04 -47.08
CA ASP A 43 44.27 -6.74 -48.05
C ASP A 43 45.36 -7.81 -48.07
N ILE A 44 45.76 -8.32 -46.90
CA ILE A 44 46.70 -9.45 -46.79
C ILE A 44 46.12 -10.70 -47.47
N ALA A 45 44.83 -10.97 -47.29
CA ALA A 45 44.16 -12.09 -47.96
C ALA A 45 44.15 -11.90 -49.49
N ARG A 46 43.83 -10.70 -50.00
CA ARG A 46 43.87 -10.38 -51.44
C ARG A 46 45.28 -10.56 -52.01
N GLN A 47 46.30 -10.03 -51.33
CA GLN A 47 47.69 -10.15 -51.76
C GLN A 47 48.18 -11.60 -51.75
N ALA A 48 47.79 -12.40 -50.75
CA ALA A 48 48.14 -13.82 -50.69
C ALA A 48 47.47 -14.63 -51.81
N LEU A 49 46.22 -14.30 -52.16
CA LEU A 49 45.53 -14.91 -53.31
C LEU A 49 46.21 -14.55 -54.64
N ALA A 50 46.62 -13.28 -54.82
CA ALA A 50 47.34 -12.85 -56.02
C ALA A 50 48.70 -13.57 -56.20
N LYS A 51 49.34 -13.96 -55.09
CA LYS A 51 50.60 -14.73 -55.08
C LYS A 51 50.39 -16.25 -55.19
N GLY A 52 49.15 -16.74 -55.22
CA GLY A 52 48.84 -18.18 -55.25
C GLY A 52 48.96 -18.90 -53.89
N ASP A 53 49.25 -18.17 -52.81
CA ASP A 53 49.49 -18.72 -51.48
C ASP A 53 48.18 -19.00 -50.71
N LYS A 54 47.48 -20.06 -51.10
CA LYS A 54 46.17 -20.45 -50.53
C LYS A 54 46.20 -20.64 -49.00
N LYS A 55 47.28 -21.20 -48.45
CA LYS A 55 47.42 -21.44 -47.00
C LYS A 55 47.43 -20.12 -46.20
N ARG A 56 48.13 -19.10 -46.73
CA ARG A 56 48.26 -17.79 -46.09
C ARG A 56 46.94 -17.00 -46.21
N ALA A 57 46.27 -17.08 -47.36
CA ALA A 57 44.95 -16.49 -47.55
C ALA A 57 43.91 -17.08 -46.58
N LEU A 58 43.87 -18.41 -46.40
CA LEU A 58 42.97 -19.06 -45.44
C LEU A 58 43.23 -18.63 -43.99
N LEU A 59 44.50 -18.44 -43.60
CA LEU A 59 44.84 -17.97 -42.27
C LEU A 59 44.35 -16.53 -42.03
N ALA A 60 44.55 -15.64 -43.00
CA ALA A 60 44.06 -14.24 -42.94
C ALA A 60 42.54 -14.18 -42.84
N LEU A 61 41.81 -15.01 -43.60
CA LEU A 61 40.35 -15.10 -43.52
C LEU A 61 39.85 -15.62 -42.16
N ARG A 62 40.56 -16.57 -41.53
CA ARG A 62 40.23 -17.00 -40.15
C ARG A 62 40.43 -15.89 -39.14
N LYS A 63 41.51 -15.12 -39.26
CA LYS A 63 41.76 -13.94 -38.41
C LYS A 63 40.70 -12.87 -38.61
N LYS A 64 40.32 -12.58 -39.86
CA LYS A 64 39.20 -11.69 -40.18
C LYS A 64 37.92 -12.13 -39.46
N LYS A 65 37.52 -13.40 -39.57
CA LYS A 65 36.31 -13.91 -38.92
C LYS A 65 36.36 -13.75 -37.39
N TYR A 66 37.51 -13.98 -36.78
CA TYR A 66 37.70 -13.76 -35.34
C TYR A 66 37.54 -12.27 -34.96
N GLN A 67 38.12 -11.36 -35.75
CA GLN A 67 37.97 -9.92 -35.53
C GLN A 67 36.54 -9.45 -35.73
N GLU A 68 35.79 -10.01 -36.69
CA GLU A 68 34.36 -9.73 -36.88
C GLU A 68 33.54 -10.14 -35.65
N GLN A 69 33.80 -11.32 -35.08
CA GLN A 69 33.15 -11.75 -33.85
C GLN A 69 33.50 -10.86 -32.66
N LEU A 70 34.74 -10.35 -32.60
CA LEU A 70 35.17 -9.43 -31.56
C LEU A 70 34.53 -8.06 -31.71
N LEU A 71 34.34 -7.60 -32.96
CA LEU A 71 33.63 -6.37 -33.29
C LEU A 71 32.17 -6.48 -32.85
N GLU A 72 31.48 -7.57 -33.20
CA GLU A 72 30.08 -7.81 -32.81
C GLU A 72 29.90 -7.80 -31.28
N LYS A 73 30.80 -8.47 -30.54
CA LYS A 73 30.80 -8.42 -29.07
C LYS A 73 31.03 -7.01 -28.53
N THR A 74 31.93 -6.25 -29.16
CA THR A 74 32.22 -4.87 -28.78
C THR A 74 31.01 -3.97 -29.02
N ASP A 75 30.31 -4.16 -30.14
CA ASP A 75 29.10 -3.41 -30.48
C ASP A 75 27.96 -3.72 -29.50
N GLN A 76 27.77 -4.98 -29.13
CA GLN A 76 26.82 -5.38 -28.08
C GLN A 76 27.16 -4.72 -26.73
N GLN A 77 28.43 -4.74 -26.32
CA GLN A 77 28.87 -4.07 -25.09
C GLN A 77 28.65 -2.56 -25.13
N LEU A 78 28.86 -1.95 -26.29
CA LEU A 78 28.65 -0.52 -26.50
C LEU A 78 27.17 -0.15 -26.37
N LEU A 79 26.27 -0.94 -26.97
CA LEU A 79 24.83 -0.77 -26.80
C LEU A 79 24.41 -0.89 -25.34
N ASN A 80 24.88 -1.93 -24.65
CA ASN A 80 24.59 -2.13 -23.22
C ASN A 80 25.07 -0.96 -22.35
N LEU A 81 26.24 -0.38 -22.65
CA LEU A 81 26.75 0.80 -21.94
C LEU A 81 25.95 2.07 -22.23
N GLU A 82 25.48 2.24 -23.47
CA GLU A 82 24.63 3.37 -23.85
C GLU A 82 23.25 3.28 -23.16
N GLU A 83 22.65 2.09 -23.13
CA GLU A 83 21.41 1.82 -22.39
C GLU A 83 21.58 2.05 -20.89
N LEU A 84 22.65 1.52 -20.29
CA LEU A 84 22.95 1.73 -18.87
C LEU A 84 23.13 3.22 -18.53
N THR A 85 23.84 3.96 -19.39
CA THR A 85 24.06 5.40 -19.19
C THR A 85 22.73 6.15 -19.22
N GLN A 86 21.86 5.87 -20.21
CA GLN A 86 20.53 6.49 -20.31
C GLN A 86 19.64 6.12 -19.12
N SER A 87 19.65 4.85 -18.69
CA SER A 87 18.90 4.38 -17.54
C SER A 87 19.32 5.09 -16.25
N VAL A 88 20.63 5.28 -16.03
CA VAL A 88 21.15 6.02 -14.88
C VAL A 88 20.75 7.50 -14.93
N GLU A 89 20.87 8.14 -16.09
CA GLU A 89 20.44 9.53 -16.27
C GLU A 89 18.94 9.70 -16.02
N TYR A 90 18.11 8.77 -16.49
CA TYR A 90 16.68 8.75 -16.23
C TYR A 90 16.36 8.57 -14.74
N ALA A 91 17.04 7.63 -14.07
CA ALA A 91 16.86 7.40 -12.63
C ALA A 91 17.23 8.65 -11.79
N LEU A 92 18.18 9.46 -12.25
CA LEU A 92 18.48 10.75 -11.61
C LEU A 92 17.33 11.75 -11.72
N VAL A 93 16.69 11.82 -12.90
CA VAL A 93 15.50 12.66 -13.09
C VAL A 93 14.35 12.15 -12.24
N GLU A 94 14.10 10.84 -12.22
CA GLU A 94 13.08 10.22 -11.40
C GLU A 94 13.27 10.54 -9.91
N LYS A 95 14.53 10.48 -9.42
CA LYS A 95 14.87 10.88 -8.06
C LYS A 95 14.50 12.36 -7.80
N GLN A 96 14.81 13.27 -8.73
CA GLN A 96 14.45 14.69 -8.58
C GLN A 96 12.93 14.90 -8.53
N VAL A 97 12.17 14.18 -9.35
CA VAL A 97 10.70 14.21 -9.32
C VAL A 97 10.19 13.71 -7.97
N LEU A 98 10.72 12.59 -7.46
CA LEU A 98 10.36 12.06 -6.14
C LEU A 98 10.69 13.02 -5.01
N ASP A 99 11.85 13.68 -5.05
CA ASP A 99 12.24 14.69 -4.06
C ASP A 99 11.29 15.91 -4.11
N GLY A 100 10.88 16.34 -5.32
CA GLY A 100 9.85 17.37 -5.52
C GLY A 100 8.49 16.98 -4.97
N LEU A 101 8.03 15.75 -5.21
CA LEU A 101 6.77 15.22 -4.66
C LEU A 101 6.81 15.13 -3.13
N LYS A 102 7.93 14.73 -2.53
CA LYS A 102 8.10 14.73 -1.07
C LYS A 102 8.01 16.14 -0.49
N SER A 103 8.67 17.11 -1.12
CA SER A 103 8.58 18.51 -0.69
C SER A 103 7.15 19.04 -0.83
N GLY A 104 6.47 18.76 -1.94
CA GLY A 104 5.07 19.13 -2.12
C GLY A 104 4.15 18.50 -1.07
N ASN A 105 4.36 17.21 -0.74
CA ASN A 105 3.61 16.54 0.31
C ASN A 105 3.86 17.13 1.70
N ALA A 106 5.09 17.56 1.99
CA ALA A 106 5.42 18.23 3.24
C ALA A 106 4.69 19.58 3.36
N VAL A 107 4.70 20.39 2.30
CA VAL A 107 3.96 21.67 2.26
C VAL A 107 2.46 21.45 2.39
N LEU A 108 1.90 20.45 1.68
CA LEU A 108 0.48 20.11 1.82
C LEU A 108 0.12 19.70 3.25
N LYS A 109 1.00 18.96 3.95
CA LYS A 109 0.80 18.60 5.35
C LYS A 109 0.81 19.82 6.28
N GLU A 110 1.69 20.79 6.03
CA GLU A 110 1.70 22.04 6.78
C GLU A 110 0.42 22.83 6.55
N ILE A 111 -0.01 23.01 5.30
CA ILE A 111 -1.27 23.69 4.96
C ILE A 111 -2.46 22.99 5.65
N HIS A 112 -2.54 21.67 5.58
CA HIS A 112 -3.61 20.92 6.24
C HIS A 112 -3.59 21.10 7.76
N LYS A 113 -2.40 21.24 8.37
CA LYS A 113 -2.27 21.48 9.81
C LYS A 113 -2.73 22.89 10.18
N GLU A 114 -2.32 23.91 9.42
CA GLU A 114 -2.76 25.29 9.64
C GLU A 114 -4.27 25.45 9.45
N THR A 115 -4.82 24.91 8.36
CA THR A 115 -6.27 24.96 8.08
C THR A 115 -7.09 24.24 9.15
N SER A 116 -6.61 23.10 9.67
CA SER A 116 -7.34 22.37 10.72
C SER A 116 -7.28 23.08 12.07
N VAL A 117 -6.18 23.77 12.41
CA VAL A 117 -6.10 24.59 13.62
C VAL A 117 -7.03 25.80 13.51
N GLU A 118 -6.98 26.56 12.41
CA GLU A 118 -7.88 27.71 12.20
C GLU A 118 -9.36 27.31 12.18
N ALA A 119 -9.69 26.15 11.59
CA ALA A 119 -11.05 25.62 11.59
C ALA A 119 -11.51 25.18 12.99
N VAL A 120 -10.61 24.65 13.82
CA VAL A 120 -10.92 24.28 15.21
C VAL A 120 -11.09 25.53 16.09
N GLU A 121 -10.23 26.55 15.94
CA GLU A 121 -10.34 27.81 16.68
C GLU A 121 -11.67 28.52 16.39
N LYS A 122 -12.06 28.66 15.11
CA LYS A 122 -13.37 29.23 14.75
C LYS A 122 -14.54 28.45 15.34
N LEU A 123 -14.48 27.12 15.33
CA LEU A 123 -15.54 26.29 15.91
C LEU A 123 -15.65 26.50 17.43
N MET A 124 -14.53 26.66 18.13
CA MET A 124 -14.52 26.93 19.56
C MET A 124 -15.10 28.31 19.88
N ASP A 125 -14.74 29.33 19.10
CA ASP A 125 -15.29 30.68 19.24
C ASP A 125 -16.81 30.69 18.98
N ASP A 126 -17.27 30.09 17.87
CA ASP A 126 -18.69 29.98 17.54
C ASP A 126 -19.48 29.22 18.61
N THR A 127 -18.87 28.19 19.23
CA THR A 127 -19.51 27.41 20.31
C THR A 127 -19.56 28.20 21.61
N ALA A 128 -18.50 28.93 21.95
CA ALA A 128 -18.46 29.78 23.14
C ALA A 128 -19.50 30.92 23.03
N ASP A 129 -19.62 31.54 21.87
CA ASP A 129 -20.62 32.56 21.58
C ASP A 129 -22.05 32.00 21.65
N ALA A 130 -22.28 30.79 21.12
CA ALA A 130 -23.57 30.11 21.23
C ALA A 130 -23.94 29.77 22.69
N ILE A 131 -22.98 29.32 23.50
CA ILE A 131 -23.19 29.07 24.94
C ILE A 131 -23.46 30.38 25.68
N ALA A 132 -22.72 31.45 25.37
CA ALA A 132 -22.95 32.77 25.97
C ALA A 132 -24.33 33.32 25.63
N TYR A 133 -24.76 33.21 24.37
CA TYR A 133 -26.11 33.58 23.93
C TYR A 133 -27.18 32.74 24.63
N GLN A 134 -26.99 31.43 24.76
CA GLN A 134 -27.93 30.57 25.50
C GLN A 134 -28.04 31.01 26.96
N ASN A 135 -26.91 31.27 27.63
CA ASN A 135 -26.91 31.73 29.02
C ASN A 135 -27.57 33.11 29.16
N GLU A 136 -27.39 34.02 28.20
CA GLU A 136 -28.07 35.33 28.17
C GLU A 136 -29.58 35.16 27.99
N VAL A 137 -30.01 34.25 27.11
CA VAL A 137 -31.43 33.89 26.94
C VAL A 137 -31.98 33.30 28.24
N ASP A 138 -31.26 32.38 28.88
CA ASP A 138 -31.67 31.76 30.14
C ASP A 138 -31.75 32.80 31.28
N GLU A 139 -30.82 33.75 31.35
CA GLU A 139 -30.83 34.84 32.34
C GLU A 139 -32.02 35.79 32.12
N LEU A 140 -32.29 36.17 30.85
CA LEU A 140 -33.43 37.00 30.49
C LEU A 140 -34.77 36.31 30.78
N LEU A 141 -34.87 35.02 30.49
CA LEU A 141 -36.07 34.22 30.78
C LEU A 141 -36.25 34.06 32.29
N SER A 142 -35.21 33.68 33.04
CA SER A 142 -35.28 33.52 34.50
C SER A 142 -35.63 34.81 35.24
N GLY A 143 -35.23 35.98 34.71
CA GLY A 143 -35.60 37.29 35.26
C GLY A 143 -37.03 37.74 34.97
N GLN A 144 -37.77 37.04 34.08
CA GLN A 144 -39.13 37.41 33.65
C GLN A 144 -40.23 36.48 34.16
N VAL A 145 -39.90 35.30 34.69
CA VAL A 145 -40.88 34.35 35.24
C VAL A 145 -41.19 34.74 36.69
N SER A 146 -42.48 34.84 37.04
CA SER A 146 -42.90 35.08 38.42
C SER A 146 -42.96 33.77 39.21
N SER A 147 -42.85 33.81 40.54
CA SER A 147 -42.89 32.59 41.36
C SER A 147 -44.20 31.79 41.22
N GLU A 148 -45.31 32.43 40.85
CA GLU A 148 -46.57 31.73 40.56
C GLU A 148 -46.50 30.96 39.23
N ASP A 149 -45.82 31.53 38.23
CA ASP A 149 -45.58 30.88 36.94
C ASP A 149 -44.58 29.71 37.08
N GLU A 150 -43.56 29.83 37.94
CA GLU A 150 -42.61 28.74 38.26
C GLU A 150 -43.34 27.52 38.84
N GLU A 151 -44.26 27.73 39.79
CA GLU A 151 -45.05 26.64 40.39
C GLU A 151 -46.02 25.98 39.40
N GLU A 152 -46.53 26.71 38.40
CA GLU A 152 -47.36 26.16 37.32
C GLU A 152 -46.51 25.33 36.34
N ILE A 153 -45.34 25.84 35.95
CA ILE A 153 -44.40 25.15 35.07
C ILE A 153 -43.85 23.88 35.73
N GLU A 154 -43.51 23.92 37.02
CA GLU A 154 -43.06 22.73 37.76
C GLU A 154 -44.14 21.65 37.83
N ARG A 155 -45.42 22.05 37.99
CA ARG A 155 -46.56 21.13 37.95
C ARG A 155 -46.75 20.52 36.56
N GLU A 156 -46.62 21.31 35.50
CA GLU A 156 -46.71 20.82 34.11
C GLU A 156 -45.55 19.87 33.78
N LEU A 157 -44.33 20.21 34.20
CA LEU A 157 -43.15 19.36 34.04
C LEU A 157 -43.32 18.02 34.77
N ALA A 158 -43.82 18.04 36.01
CA ALA A 158 -44.12 16.83 36.76
C ALA A 158 -45.20 15.97 36.09
N ALA A 159 -46.21 16.59 35.49
CA ALA A 159 -47.24 15.89 34.73
C ALA A 159 -46.66 15.23 33.46
N LEU A 160 -45.78 15.91 32.73
CA LEU A 160 -45.10 15.36 31.55
C LEU A 160 -44.15 14.20 31.92
N GLN A 161 -43.39 14.34 33.00
CA GLN A 161 -42.53 13.27 33.53
C GLN A 161 -43.34 12.04 33.95
N GLN A 162 -44.49 12.25 34.60
CA GLN A 162 -45.38 11.17 34.99
C GLN A 162 -46.01 10.49 33.77
N GLN A 163 -46.38 11.27 32.73
CA GLN A 163 -46.90 10.75 31.48
C GLN A 163 -45.86 9.93 30.70
N GLU A 164 -44.59 10.33 30.73
CA GLU A 164 -43.48 9.57 30.13
C GLU A 164 -43.19 8.28 30.91
N LEU A 165 -43.20 8.33 32.26
CA LEU A 165 -43.10 7.12 33.09
C LEU A 165 -44.28 6.16 32.87
N GLU A 166 -45.51 6.66 32.76
CA GLU A 166 -46.70 5.84 32.47
C GLU A 166 -46.65 5.23 31.05
N ALA A 167 -45.96 5.88 30.11
CA ALA A 167 -45.73 5.34 28.77
C ALA A 167 -44.64 4.26 28.74
N GLU A 168 -43.63 4.31 29.63
CA GLU A 168 -42.56 3.30 29.71
C GLU A 168 -42.88 2.11 30.65
N LEU A 169 -43.89 2.20 31.51
CA LEU A 169 -44.26 1.11 32.42
C LEU A 169 -45.23 0.11 31.76
N PRO A 170 -44.85 -1.17 31.56
CA PRO A 170 -45.81 -2.20 31.13
C PRO A 170 -46.82 -2.49 32.25
N SER A 171 -48.11 -2.52 31.87
CA SER A 171 -49.24 -2.95 32.70
C SER A 171 -48.93 -4.23 33.48
N VAL A 172 -48.93 -4.17 34.83
CA VAL A 172 -48.85 -5.36 35.68
C VAL A 172 -50.23 -6.01 35.72
N PRO A 173 -50.43 -7.26 35.24
CA PRO A 173 -51.74 -7.89 35.26
C PRO A 173 -52.24 -8.12 36.69
N ALA A 174 -53.33 -7.46 37.07
CA ALA A 174 -54.05 -7.67 38.34
C ALA A 174 -55.06 -8.83 38.25
N GLU A 175 -54.68 -9.94 37.63
CA GLU A 175 -55.56 -11.09 37.44
C GLU A 175 -55.27 -12.14 38.51
N ARG A 176 -56.29 -12.49 39.32
CA ARG A 176 -56.18 -13.58 40.28
C ARG A 176 -55.83 -14.86 39.52
N LEU A 177 -54.66 -15.42 39.84
CA LEU A 177 -54.22 -16.72 39.30
C LEU A 177 -55.28 -17.79 39.61
N PRO A 178 -55.67 -18.63 38.64
CA PRO A 178 -56.63 -19.70 38.87
C PRO A 178 -56.02 -20.75 39.81
N GLU A 179 -56.79 -21.13 40.84
CA GLU A 179 -56.49 -22.31 41.67
C GLU A 179 -56.42 -23.54 40.76
N THR A 180 -55.22 -24.06 40.56
CA THR A 180 -55.02 -25.36 39.93
C THR A 180 -55.30 -26.44 40.97
N GLU A 181 -56.34 -27.24 40.77
CA GLU A 181 -56.47 -28.55 41.42
C GLU A 181 -55.24 -29.39 41.06
N GLN A 182 -54.26 -29.42 41.95
CA GLN A 182 -53.10 -30.28 41.85
C GLN A 182 -53.53 -31.72 42.12
N LYS A 183 -53.69 -32.54 41.07
CA LYS A 183 -53.43 -33.98 41.20
C LYS A 183 -51.92 -34.16 41.19
N LEU A 184 -51.31 -34.10 42.38
CA LEU A 184 -49.92 -34.53 42.56
C LEU A 184 -49.80 -36.02 42.18
N PRO A 185 -48.76 -36.42 41.44
CA PRO A 185 -48.49 -37.83 41.16
C PRO A 185 -48.08 -38.55 42.46
N GLU A 186 -48.60 -39.76 42.66
CA GLU A 186 -48.17 -40.65 43.75
C GLU A 186 -46.69 -41.03 43.61
N VAL A 187 -46.01 -40.99 44.75
CA VAL A 187 -44.56 -41.12 44.91
C VAL A 187 -44.10 -42.54 44.56
N PRO A 188 -43.20 -42.76 43.57
CA PRO A 188 -42.65 -44.07 43.32
C PRO A 188 -41.75 -44.50 44.47
N SER A 189 -42.23 -45.51 45.21
CA SER A 189 -41.56 -46.11 46.37
C SER A 189 -40.99 -47.48 45.98
N HIS A 190 -39.82 -47.52 45.33
CA HIS A 190 -38.89 -48.66 45.46
C HIS A 190 -37.52 -48.37 44.82
N GLU A 191 -36.48 -48.72 45.58
CA GLU A 191 -35.04 -48.61 45.27
C GLU A 191 -34.54 -49.60 44.19
N PRO A 192 -33.36 -49.34 43.58
CA PRO A 192 -32.94 -49.83 42.26
C PRO A 192 -32.32 -51.24 42.27
N SER A 193 -32.32 -51.92 41.13
CA SER A 193 -31.61 -53.19 40.91
C SER A 193 -30.97 -53.24 39.52
N GLU A 194 -29.63 -53.35 39.46
CA GLU A 194 -28.84 -53.75 38.29
C GLU A 194 -28.91 -55.29 38.07
N PRO A 195 -28.23 -55.92 37.07
CA PRO A 195 -27.86 -55.58 35.68
C PRO A 195 -28.34 -56.69 34.68
N ILE A 196 -27.93 -56.67 33.39
CA ILE A 196 -27.62 -57.80 32.44
C ILE A 196 -27.66 -57.22 30.99
N ALA A 197 -26.51 -56.87 30.36
CA ALA A 197 -25.72 -57.67 29.40
C ALA A 197 -26.57 -58.33 28.27
N GLN A 198 -26.35 -58.12 26.96
CA GLN A 198 -25.21 -58.63 26.18
C GLN A 198 -25.36 -58.30 24.67
N SER A 199 -24.18 -58.18 24.00
CA SER A 199 -23.85 -58.65 22.61
C SER A 199 -24.39 -57.85 21.41
N VAL A 200 -23.68 -57.53 20.32
CA VAL A 200 -22.40 -57.93 19.67
C VAL A 200 -22.10 -56.82 18.63
N LYS A 201 -20.92 -56.17 18.55
CA LYS A 201 -19.64 -56.56 17.93
C LYS A 201 -19.70 -56.95 16.44
N GLY A 202 -19.00 -56.16 15.60
CA GLY A 202 -18.47 -56.54 14.26
C GLY A 202 -18.59 -55.38 13.25
N LYS A 203 -17.55 -54.55 13.01
CA LYS A 203 -16.46 -54.75 12.01
C LYS A 203 -17.01 -55.03 10.60
N GLU A 204 -16.57 -54.47 9.47
CA GLU A 204 -15.47 -53.60 9.07
C GLU A 204 -15.75 -53.23 7.58
N LYS A 205 -15.59 -51.96 7.22
CA LYS A 205 -14.89 -51.38 6.04
C LYS A 205 -15.02 -51.94 4.58
N PRO A 206 -14.63 -51.12 3.55
CA PRO A 206 -15.31 -50.96 2.26
C PRO A 206 -14.50 -51.45 1.03
N GLN A 207 -15.11 -51.51 -0.17
CA GLN A 207 -14.46 -51.56 -1.50
C GLN A 207 -15.40 -50.89 -2.54
N LYS A 208 -15.06 -49.80 -3.25
CA LYS A 208 -14.13 -49.56 -4.38
C LYS A 208 -14.62 -50.01 -5.77
N GLU A 209 -14.68 -49.01 -6.67
CA GLU A 209 -14.38 -49.00 -8.12
C GLU A 209 -15.16 -49.92 -9.08
N ALA A 210 -15.89 -49.32 -10.06
CA ALA A 210 -15.57 -49.37 -11.51
C ALA A 210 -16.78 -49.05 -12.43
N MET A 211 -16.46 -48.62 -13.66
CA MET A 211 -17.30 -48.41 -14.86
C MET A 211 -18.02 -47.05 -14.91
N LEU A 212 -17.55 -45.99 -15.61
CA LEU A 212 -16.99 -45.81 -16.96
C LEU A 212 -17.99 -46.09 -18.10
N ALA A 213 -18.20 -45.05 -18.91
CA ALA A 213 -18.65 -45.01 -20.30
C ALA A 213 -20.16 -45.11 -20.62
N SER A 214 -20.79 -43.97 -20.93
CA SER A 214 -21.15 -43.54 -22.29
C SER A 214 -21.69 -42.11 -22.28
#